data_AF-A0A8T7CTE0-F1
#
_entry.id   AF-A0A8T7CTE0-F1
#
_cell.length_a   1.000
_cell.length_b   1.000
_cell.length_c   1.000
_cell.angle_alpha   90.00
_cell.angle_beta   90.00
_cell.angle_gamma   90.00
#
_symmetry.space_group_name_H-M   'P 1'
#
loop_
_entity.id
_entity.type
_entity.pdbx_description
1 polymer ?
#
loop_
_entity_poly.entity_id
_entity_poly.type
_entity_poly.pdbx_seq_one_letter_code
_entity_poly.pdbx_strand_id
1 'polypeptide(L)'
;MFNSNKKQNDVLEEFRIKAHLRSYVKDPIIINEILLQDAVEKLKKLPYQKSDPTDSVARELVVEAYRSGFFRYDDLTDDGCKLVRLNKYRRHPQPSGEPAVHSQLPRARH
;
A
#
# COMPACT_ATOMS: atom_id res chain seq x y z
N MET A 1 -33.16 1.65 -7.64
CA MET A 1 -32.58 0.30 -7.42
C MET A 1 -31.40 0.45 -6.48
N PHE A 2 -31.53 -0.01 -5.23
CA PHE A 2 -30.41 -0.03 -4.29
C PHE A 2 -29.49 -1.21 -4.62
N ASN A 3 -28.24 -0.91 -4.97
CA ASN A 3 -27.22 -1.92 -5.24
C ASN A 3 -26.78 -2.60 -3.93
N SER A 4 -27.56 -3.56 -3.45
CA SER A 4 -27.26 -4.37 -2.24
C SER A 4 -25.94 -5.15 -2.37
N ASN A 5 -25.52 -5.47 -3.61
CA ASN A 5 -24.26 -6.17 -3.88
C ASN A 5 -23.01 -5.33 -3.64
N LYS A 6 -23.12 -3.98 -3.61
CA LYS A 6 -21.95 -3.13 -3.33
C LYS A 6 -21.54 -3.22 -1.86
N LYS A 7 -22.52 -3.14 -0.95
CA LYS A 7 -22.30 -3.15 0.51
C LYS A 7 -21.72 -4.47 1.04
N GLN A 8 -22.18 -5.63 0.55
CA GLN A 8 -21.62 -6.91 1.00
C GLN A 8 -20.16 -7.10 0.57
N ASN A 9 -19.82 -6.59 -0.61
CA ASN A 9 -18.46 -6.60 -1.15
C ASN A 9 -17.61 -5.44 -0.63
N ASP A 10 -18.09 -4.65 0.35
CA ASP A 10 -17.23 -3.70 1.08
C ASP A 10 -16.84 -4.32 2.42
N VAL A 11 -17.75 -5.05 3.06
CA VAL A 11 -17.56 -5.66 4.39
C VAL A 11 -16.46 -6.74 4.38
N LEU A 12 -16.39 -7.58 3.34
CA LEU A 12 -15.36 -8.63 3.27
C LEU A 12 -13.97 -8.05 3.07
N GLU A 13 -13.82 -7.10 2.16
CA GLU A 13 -12.59 -6.38 1.85
C GLU A 13 -12.11 -5.60 3.07
N GLU A 14 -13.02 -4.89 3.73
CA GLU A 14 -12.75 -4.17 4.97
C GLU A 14 -12.25 -5.12 6.07
N PHE A 15 -12.91 -6.28 6.23
CA PHE A 15 -12.50 -7.29 7.19
C PHE A 15 -11.10 -7.84 6.88
N ARG A 16 -10.80 -8.13 5.61
CA ARG A 16 -9.48 -8.62 5.18
C ARG A 16 -8.40 -7.58 5.45
N ILE A 17 -8.63 -6.32 5.10
CA ILE A 17 -7.69 -5.23 5.39
C ILE A 17 -7.47 -5.10 6.90
N LYS A 18 -8.54 -5.08 7.70
CA LYS A 18 -8.47 -5.03 9.17
C LYS A 18 -7.71 -6.20 9.78
N ALA A 19 -7.84 -7.41 9.22
CA ALA A 19 -7.10 -8.58 9.67
C ALA A 19 -5.59 -8.40 9.46
N HIS A 20 -5.16 -7.92 8.29
CA HIS A 20 -3.74 -7.65 8.02
C HIS A 20 -3.18 -6.48 8.83
N LEU A 21 -4.00 -5.47 9.13
CA LEU A 21 -3.57 -4.31 9.91
C LEU A 21 -3.13 -4.68 11.33
N ARG A 22 -3.71 -5.72 11.94
CA ARG A 22 -3.31 -6.23 13.26
C ARG A 22 -1.85 -6.67 13.32
N SER A 23 -1.24 -7.03 12.19
CA SER A 23 0.17 -7.37 12.11
C SER A 23 1.08 -6.15 12.25
N TYR A 24 0.58 -4.95 11.96
CA TYR A 24 1.37 -3.72 11.87
C TYR A 24 0.98 -2.67 12.93
N VAL A 25 -0.25 -2.72 13.42
CA VAL A 25 -0.81 -1.76 14.39
C VAL A 25 -1.40 -2.54 15.56
N LYS A 26 -1.12 -2.11 16.79
CA LYS A 26 -1.63 -2.73 18.02
C LYS A 26 -3.16 -2.68 18.07
N ASP A 27 -3.73 -1.51 17.80
CA ASP A 27 -5.18 -1.27 17.74
C ASP A 27 -5.62 -0.68 16.39
N PRO A 28 -5.98 -1.54 15.41
CA PRO A 28 -6.38 -1.07 14.07
C PRO A 28 -7.79 -0.46 14.03
N ILE A 29 -8.51 -0.44 15.16
CA ILE A 29 -9.84 0.18 15.29
C ILE A 29 -9.75 1.71 15.14
N ILE A 30 -8.58 2.29 15.42
CA ILE A 30 -8.36 3.75 15.43
C ILE A 30 -8.22 4.33 14.00
N ILE A 31 -8.20 3.48 12.96
CA ILE A 31 -8.05 3.95 11.58
C ILE A 31 -9.27 4.76 11.15
N ASN A 32 -9.01 5.93 10.57
CA ASN A 32 -10.03 6.77 9.97
C ASN A 32 -10.81 6.01 8.89
N GLU A 33 -12.15 6.08 8.97
CA GLU A 33 -13.06 5.42 8.03
C GLU A 33 -12.79 5.81 6.57
N ILE A 34 -12.39 7.05 6.30
CA ILE A 34 -12.08 7.54 4.95
C ILE A 34 -10.85 6.81 4.38
N LEU A 35 -9.79 6.68 5.17
CA LEU A 35 -8.58 5.96 4.73
C LEU A 35 -8.86 4.47 4.51
N LEU A 36 -9.73 3.89 5.33
CA LEU A 36 -10.15 2.51 5.18
C LEU A 36 -10.98 2.29 3.91
N GLN A 37 -11.90 3.21 3.59
CA GLN A 37 -12.67 3.16 2.34
C GLN A 37 -11.77 3.32 1.10
N ASP A 38 -10.81 4.24 1.14
CA ASP A 38 -9.81 4.40 0.06
C ASP A 38 -9.01 3.11 -0.15
N ALA A 39 -8.62 2.44 0.94
CA ALA A 39 -7.91 1.16 0.87
C ALA A 39 -8.80 0.04 0.27
N VAL A 40 -10.09 -0.02 0.64
CA VAL A 40 -11.04 -0.97 0.04
C VAL A 40 -11.20 -0.70 -1.45
N GLU A 41 -11.34 0.55 -1.87
CA GLU A 41 -11.42 0.90 -3.29
C GLU A 41 -10.14 0.53 -4.06
N LYS A 42 -8.96 0.77 -3.47
CA LYS A 42 -7.68 0.33 -4.04
C LYS A 42 -7.67 -1.19 -4.20
N LEU A 43 -8.08 -1.95 -3.19
CA LEU A 43 -8.10 -3.41 -3.22
C LEU A 43 -8.98 -3.96 -4.34
N LYS A 44 -10.15 -3.35 -4.56
CA LYS A 44 -11.09 -3.74 -5.63
C LYS A 44 -10.55 -3.53 -7.04
N LYS A 45 -9.64 -2.57 -7.22
CA LYS A 45 -9.02 -2.27 -8.52
C LYS A 45 -7.87 -3.23 -8.86
N LEU A 46 -7.40 -4.02 -7.89
CA LEU A 46 -6.25 -4.91 -8.07
C LEU A 46 -6.67 -6.33 -8.51
N PRO A 47 -5.98 -6.92 -9.50
CA PRO A 47 -6.26 -8.29 -9.94
C PRO A 47 -5.71 -9.34 -8.96
N TYR A 48 -6.56 -10.27 -8.53
CA TYR A 48 -6.20 -11.40 -7.64
C TYR A 48 -5.50 -12.57 -8.38
N GLN A 49 -4.54 -12.28 -9.26
CA GLN A 49 -4.02 -13.30 -10.20
C GLN A 49 -2.89 -14.19 -9.66
N LYS A 50 -2.08 -13.73 -8.70
CA LYS A 50 -0.90 -14.50 -8.22
C LYS A 50 -0.67 -14.47 -6.71
N SER A 51 -1.04 -13.39 -6.03
CA SER A 51 -0.90 -13.24 -4.58
C SER A 51 -2.05 -12.40 -4.06
N ASP A 52 -2.42 -12.58 -2.80
CA ASP A 52 -3.41 -11.73 -2.16
C ASP A 52 -2.87 -10.28 -2.06
N PRO A 53 -3.43 -9.31 -2.81
CA PRO A 53 -2.98 -7.93 -2.76
C PRO A 53 -3.33 -7.23 -1.44
N THR A 54 -4.16 -7.85 -0.59
CA THR A 54 -4.63 -7.26 0.67
C THR A 54 -3.48 -6.86 1.58
N ASP A 55 -2.44 -7.68 1.72
CA ASP A 55 -1.29 -7.35 2.57
C ASP A 55 -0.54 -6.11 2.07
N SER A 56 -0.40 -5.97 0.75
CA SER A 56 0.23 -4.80 0.15
C SER A 56 -0.57 -3.53 0.41
N VAL A 57 -1.90 -3.61 0.26
CA VAL A 57 -2.81 -2.50 0.54
C VAL A 57 -2.78 -2.13 2.02
N ALA A 58 -2.79 -3.11 2.92
CA ALA A 58 -2.71 -2.88 4.36
C ALA A 58 -1.39 -2.20 4.76
N ARG A 59 -0.25 -2.62 4.20
CA ARG A 59 1.05 -1.97 4.43
C ARG A 59 1.04 -0.51 3.99
N GLU A 60 0.50 -0.22 2.82
CA GLU A 60 0.39 1.15 2.31
C GLU A 60 -0.49 2.01 3.22
N LEU A 61 -1.63 1.47 3.63
CA LEU A 61 -2.55 2.12 4.57
C LEU A 61 -1.87 2.47 5.90
N VAL A 62 -1.06 1.58 6.49
CA VAL A 62 -0.32 1.89 7.73
C VAL A 62 0.67 3.05 7.53
N VAL A 63 1.37 3.08 6.40
CA VAL A 63 2.32 4.15 6.10
C VAL A 63 1.59 5.48 5.90
N GLU A 64 0.48 5.50 5.18
CA GLU A 64 -0.35 6.69 4.99
C GLU A 64 -0.97 7.17 6.31
N ALA A 65 -1.51 6.25 7.11
CA ALA A 65 -2.10 6.56 8.40
C ALA A 65 -1.07 7.13 9.39
N TYR A 66 0.13 6.55 9.44
CA TYR A 66 1.25 7.08 10.24
C TYR A 66 1.69 8.48 9.75
N ARG A 67 1.82 8.68 8.44
CA ARG A 67 2.20 9.99 7.86
C ARG A 67 1.17 11.08 8.11
N SER A 68 -0.10 10.70 8.16
CA SER A 68 -1.22 11.61 8.42
C SER A 68 -1.44 11.86 9.92
N GLY A 69 -0.68 11.20 10.79
CA GLY A 69 -0.75 11.37 12.24
C GLY A 69 -1.85 10.58 12.94
N PHE A 70 -2.52 9.65 12.25
CA PHE A 70 -3.51 8.75 12.87
C PHE A 70 -2.88 7.71 13.80
N PHE A 71 -1.60 7.39 13.55
CA PHE A 71 -0.81 6.53 14.41
C PHE A 71 0.47 7.22 14.82
N ARG A 72 0.83 7.04 16.08
CA ARG A 72 2.16 7.32 16.59
C ARG A 72 3.00 6.05 16.49
N TYR A 73 4.31 6.23 16.61
CA TYR A 73 5.24 5.11 16.56
C TYR A 73 4.94 4.07 17.65
N ASP A 74 4.46 4.52 18.81
CA ASP A 74 4.09 3.66 19.94
C ASP A 74 2.83 2.82 19.68
N ASP A 75 1.99 3.21 18.73
CA ASP A 75 0.77 2.49 18.36
C ASP A 75 1.06 1.34 17.37
N LEU A 76 2.27 1.29 16.82
CA LEU A 76 2.71 0.28 15.87
C LEU A 76 3.26 -0.96 16.58
N THR A 77 3.10 -2.11 15.93
CA THR A 77 3.84 -3.33 16.30
C THR A 77 5.30 -3.20 15.86
N ASP A 78 6.16 -4.16 16.24
CA ASP A 78 7.55 -4.20 15.77
C ASP A 78 7.65 -4.24 14.23
N ASP A 79 6.75 -4.96 13.58
CA ASP A 79 6.70 -5.04 12.12
C ASP A 79 6.15 -3.77 11.48
N GLY A 80 5.15 -3.12 12.11
CA GLY A 80 4.72 -1.78 11.71
C GLY A 80 5.83 -0.74 11.85
N CYS A 81 6.60 -0.81 12.92
CA CYS A 81 7.76 0.04 13.17
C CYS A 81 8.84 -0.12 12.06
N LYS A 82 9.17 -1.36 11.69
CA LYS A 82 10.08 -1.64 10.57
C LYS A 82 9.51 -1.09 9.26
N LEU A 83 8.23 -1.30 9.01
CA LEU A 83 7.54 -0.85 7.79
C LEU A 83 7.62 0.67 7.60
N VAL A 84 7.30 1.45 8.64
CA VAL A 84 7.37 2.92 8.57
C VAL A 84 8.81 3.43 8.48
N ARG A 85 9.77 2.76 9.13
CA ARG A 85 11.21 3.08 9.01
C ARG A 85 11.73 2.87 7.59
N LEU A 86 11.42 1.73 6.97
CA LEU A 86 11.81 1.43 5.59
C LEU A 86 11.18 2.42 4.60
N ASN A 87 9.93 2.83 4.85
CA ASN A 87 9.24 3.80 4.01
C ASN A 87 9.61 5.28 4.27
N LYS A 88 10.42 5.57 5.30
CA LYS A 88 10.95 6.92 5.56
C LYS A 88 11.91 7.39 4.46
N TYR A 89 12.64 6.46 3.85
CA TYR A 89 13.63 6.73 2.81
C TYR A 89 13.08 6.62 1.38
N ARG A 90 11.83 6.15 1.21
CA ARG A 90 11.18 6.00 -0.10
C ARG A 90 10.64 7.31 -0.69
N ARG A 91 11.03 8.48 -0.15
CA ARG A 91 10.63 9.81 -0.63
C ARG A 91 11.36 10.29 -1.90
N HIS A 92 11.93 9.38 -2.67
CA HIS A 92 12.31 9.67 -4.04
C HIS A 92 11.68 8.63 -4.96
N PRO A 93 10.83 9.03 -5.93
CA PRO A 93 10.87 8.31 -7.19
C PRO A 93 12.28 8.55 -7.71
N GLN A 94 13.15 7.53 -7.63
CA GLN A 94 14.18 7.47 -8.65
C GLN A 94 13.41 7.43 -9.97
N PRO A 95 13.62 8.36 -10.91
CA PRO A 95 13.17 8.13 -12.27
C PRO A 95 13.97 6.92 -12.74
N SER A 96 13.36 5.74 -12.65
CA SER A 96 13.80 4.55 -13.36
C SER A 96 13.57 4.84 -14.84
N GLY A 97 14.47 5.63 -15.41
CA GLY A 97 14.58 5.80 -16.84
C GLY A 97 15.04 4.47 -17.41
N GLU A 98 14.12 3.74 -18.01
CA GLU A 98 14.40 2.65 -18.94
C GLU A 98 13.37 2.74 -20.07
N PRO A 99 13.60 2.17 -21.27
CA PRO A 99 14.86 1.68 -21.85
C PRO A 99 15.03 2.08 -23.35
N ALA A 100 16.26 2.08 -23.90
CA ALA A 100 16.51 1.96 -25.36
C ALA A 100 18.00 1.68 -25.60
N VAL A 101 18.44 0.43 -25.75
CA VAL A 101 18.50 -0.36 -27.00
C VAL A 101 19.34 0.30 -28.11
N HIS A 102 20.50 -0.33 -28.38
CA HIS A 102 21.27 -0.43 -29.63
C HIS A 102 21.30 0.73 -30.64
N SER A 103 22.50 1.21 -31.00
CA SER A 103 23.13 0.96 -32.32
C SER A 103 24.56 1.54 -32.41
N GLN A 104 25.41 0.82 -33.15
CA GLN A 104 26.85 1.03 -33.40
C GLN A 104 27.17 2.33 -34.18
N LEU A 105 28.43 2.80 -34.11
CA LEU A 105 29.36 2.90 -35.26
C LEU A 105 30.78 3.36 -34.81
N PRO A 106 31.85 2.98 -35.53
CA PRO A 106 33.24 3.14 -35.13
C PRO A 106 33.77 4.53 -35.52
N ARG A 107 34.62 5.13 -34.67
CA ARG A 107 35.30 6.37 -35.01
C ARG A 107 36.75 6.08 -35.37
N ALA A 108 37.03 6.21 -36.67
CA ALA A 108 38.36 6.21 -37.27
C ALA A 108 39.30 7.17 -36.53
N ARG A 109 40.56 6.75 -36.35
CA ARG A 109 41.68 7.64 -36.04
C ARG A 109 42.54 7.77 -37.28
N HIS A 110 42.74 9.02 -37.68
CA HIS A 110 43.80 9.47 -38.58
C HIS A 110 45.17 9.27 -37.95
#